data_AF-A1BQV9-F1
#
_entry.id   AF-A1BQV9-F1
#
_cell.length_a   1.000
_cell.length_b   1.000
_cell.length_c   1.000
_cell.angle_alpha   90.00
_cell.angle_beta   90.00
_cell.angle_gamma   90.00
#
_symmetry.space_group_name_H-M   'P 1'
#
loop_
_entity.id
_entity.type
_entity.pdbx_description
1 polymer ?
#
loop_
_entity_poly.entity_id
_entity_poly.type
_entity_poly.pdbx_seq_one_letter_code
_entity_poly.pdbx_strand_id
1 'polypeptide(L)'
;AQIFSDSKVVSEVPWFGIEQEYTLLQQNVKWPLGWPVGGYPVPQGPYYCGAGADKSFGRDISDAHYKACLYAGINISGTNGEVMPGQWEFQVGPSVGIEAGDHIWCARYILERITEQAGVVLSLDPKPIEGDWNGAGCHTNYSTLSMREEGGFEVIKKAILNLSL
;
A
#
# COMPACT_ATOMS: atom_id res chain seq x y z
N ALA A 1 -20.15 -8.14 7.87
CA ALA A 1 -19.41 -9.13 7.08
C ALA A 1 -19.79 -10.53 7.56
N GLN A 2 -20.66 -11.25 6.83
CA GLN A 2 -21.12 -12.59 7.26
C GLN A 2 -20.06 -13.68 7.03
N ILE A 3 -19.18 -13.49 6.04
CA ILE A 3 -18.17 -14.49 5.64
C ILE A 3 -17.13 -14.76 6.74
N PHE A 4 -16.69 -13.73 7.47
CA PHE A 4 -15.70 -13.88 8.56
C PHE A 4 -16.30 -14.47 9.85
N SER A 5 -17.60 -14.75 9.86
CA SER A 5 -18.28 -15.48 10.93
C SER A 5 -18.63 -16.92 10.55
N ASP A 6 -18.40 -17.33 9.29
CA ASP A 6 -18.60 -18.72 8.86
C ASP A 6 -17.54 -19.60 9.53
N SER A 7 -17.98 -20.67 10.19
CA SER A 7 -17.10 -21.62 10.88
C SER A 7 -16.00 -22.20 9.99
N LYS A 8 -16.27 -22.39 8.68
CA LYS A 8 -15.28 -22.90 7.72
C LYS A 8 -14.17 -21.88 7.43
N VAL A 9 -14.50 -20.60 7.49
CA VAL A 9 -13.54 -19.50 7.29
C VAL A 9 -12.77 -19.26 8.57
N VAL A 10 -13.45 -19.24 9.71
CA VAL A 10 -12.84 -19.03 11.03
C VAL A 10 -11.81 -20.11 11.33
N SER A 11 -12.10 -21.39 11.03
CA SER A 11 -11.17 -22.50 11.26
C SER A 11 -9.90 -22.42 10.40
N GLU A 12 -9.97 -21.76 9.25
CA GLU A 12 -8.85 -21.60 8.33
C GLU A 12 -8.00 -20.36 8.65
N VAL A 13 -8.38 -19.52 9.62
CA VAL A 13 -7.60 -18.36 10.11
C VAL A 13 -6.94 -17.58 8.95
N PRO A 14 -7.75 -16.97 8.05
CA PRO A 14 -7.23 -16.30 6.86
C PRO A 14 -6.42 -15.06 7.26
N TRP A 15 -5.18 -15.01 6.81
CA TRP A 15 -4.28 -13.87 6.96
C TRP A 15 -4.22 -13.08 5.67
N PHE A 16 -4.22 -11.76 5.81
CA PHE A 16 -4.05 -10.82 4.72
C PHE A 16 -2.86 -9.89 5.02
N GLY A 17 -2.01 -9.69 4.01
CA GLY A 17 -1.01 -8.63 3.98
C GLY A 17 -1.29 -7.74 2.77
N ILE A 18 -1.63 -6.47 3.00
CA ILE A 18 -2.07 -5.56 1.93
C ILE A 18 -1.02 -4.47 1.76
N GLU A 19 -0.50 -4.38 0.55
CA GLU A 19 0.46 -3.37 0.09
C GLU A 19 -0.33 -2.24 -0.55
N GLN A 20 -0.34 -1.05 0.02
CA GLN A 20 -1.05 0.11 -0.51
C GLN A 20 -0.06 1.07 -1.15
N GLU A 21 -0.06 1.13 -2.48
CA GLU A 21 0.66 2.16 -3.22
C GLU A 21 -0.18 3.44 -3.31
N TYR A 22 0.48 4.59 -3.32
CA TYR A 22 -0.17 5.90 -3.44
C TYR A 22 0.78 6.92 -4.05
N THR A 23 0.20 7.99 -4.59
CA THR A 23 0.98 9.11 -5.14
C THR A 23 0.67 10.40 -4.40
N LEU A 24 1.72 11.13 -4.04
CA LEU A 24 1.64 12.47 -3.46
C LEU A 24 1.64 13.52 -4.57
N LEU A 25 0.65 14.41 -4.56
CA LEU A 25 0.44 15.44 -5.57
C LEU A 25 0.56 16.85 -4.96
N GLN A 26 1.12 17.77 -5.72
CA GLN A 26 1.16 19.20 -5.40
C GLN A 26 -0.27 19.78 -5.46
N GLN A 27 -0.70 20.44 -4.38
CA GLN A 27 -2.08 20.89 -4.19
C GLN A 27 -2.64 21.73 -5.34
N ASN A 28 -1.86 22.67 -5.88
CA ASN A 28 -2.36 23.67 -6.83
C ASN A 28 -2.39 23.19 -8.28
N VAL A 29 -1.56 22.21 -8.63
CA VAL A 29 -1.32 21.80 -10.02
C VAL A 29 -1.66 20.35 -10.30
N LYS A 30 -2.05 19.57 -9.27
CA LYS A 30 -2.33 18.13 -9.35
C LYS A 30 -1.20 17.35 -10.05
N TRP A 31 0.03 17.81 -9.86
CA TRP A 31 1.24 17.22 -10.43
C TRP A 31 2.03 16.51 -9.34
N PRO A 32 2.73 15.39 -9.59
CA PRO A 32 3.34 14.65 -8.50
C PRO A 32 4.42 15.45 -7.76
N LEU A 33 4.57 15.15 -6.48
CA LEU A 33 5.55 15.81 -5.63
C LEU A 33 6.96 15.51 -6.13
N GLY A 34 7.79 16.55 -6.26
CA GLY A 34 9.15 16.44 -6.84
C GLY A 34 9.23 16.64 -8.35
N TRP A 35 8.10 16.72 -9.06
CA TRP A 35 8.10 17.00 -10.48
C TRP A 35 8.17 18.51 -10.76
N PRO A 36 8.89 18.94 -11.81
CA PRO A 36 8.82 20.32 -12.28
C PRO A 36 7.42 20.61 -12.84
N VAL A 37 6.83 21.74 -12.46
CA VAL A 37 5.49 22.14 -12.94
C VAL A 37 5.50 22.25 -14.47
N GLY A 38 4.61 21.50 -15.13
CA GLY A 38 4.52 21.46 -16.60
C GLY A 38 5.64 20.67 -17.29
N GLY A 39 6.45 19.92 -16.53
CA GLY A 39 7.52 19.09 -17.06
C GLY A 39 7.58 17.71 -16.40
N TYR A 40 8.58 16.94 -16.82
CA TYR A 40 8.86 15.60 -16.31
C TYR A 40 10.21 15.57 -15.62
N PRO A 41 10.38 14.76 -14.56
CA PRO A 41 11.68 14.52 -13.95
C PRO A 41 12.51 13.58 -14.83
N VAL A 42 13.70 13.18 -14.36
CA VAL A 42 14.49 12.16 -15.08
C VAL A 42 13.73 10.83 -15.15
N PRO A 43 14.02 9.95 -16.12
CA PRO A 43 13.34 8.66 -16.25
C PRO A 43 13.36 7.83 -14.97
N GLN A 44 12.37 6.93 -14.83
CA GLN A 44 12.27 5.99 -13.71
C GLN A 44 13.56 5.18 -13.55
N GLY A 45 13.94 4.89 -12.30
CA GLY A 45 15.18 4.17 -11.99
C GLY A 45 15.78 4.53 -10.62
N PRO A 46 16.12 5.81 -10.36
CA PRO A 46 16.80 6.18 -9.11
C PRO A 46 15.86 6.36 -7.91
N TYR A 47 14.54 6.28 -8.12
CA TYR A 47 13.52 6.65 -7.13
C TYR A 47 13.15 5.50 -6.19
N TYR A 48 13.02 4.27 -6.72
CA TYR A 48 12.67 3.10 -5.93
C TYR A 48 13.69 2.89 -4.80
N CYS A 49 13.19 2.88 -3.56
CA CYS A 49 14.01 2.84 -2.35
C CYS A 49 15.15 3.90 -2.29
N GLY A 50 15.04 4.98 -3.06
CA GLY A 50 16.07 6.01 -3.19
C GLY A 50 16.20 6.90 -1.95
N ALA A 51 17.40 7.43 -1.72
CA ALA A 51 17.69 8.44 -0.70
C ALA A 51 18.37 9.66 -1.35
N GLY A 52 17.98 10.86 -0.91
CA GLY A 52 18.45 12.13 -1.45
C GLY A 52 17.31 13.06 -1.83
N ALA A 53 17.55 14.38 -1.75
CA ALA A 53 16.56 15.41 -2.06
C ALA A 53 16.15 15.43 -3.55
N ASP A 54 16.95 14.82 -4.41
CA ASP A 54 16.75 14.65 -5.85
C ASP A 54 16.00 13.36 -6.22
N LYS A 55 15.69 12.49 -5.24
CA LYS A 55 15.13 11.15 -5.48
C LYS A 55 13.92 10.82 -4.61
N SER A 56 13.89 11.29 -3.36
CA SER A 56 12.92 10.88 -2.34
C SER A 56 12.06 12.06 -1.90
N PHE A 57 10.90 12.20 -2.52
CA PHE A 57 9.98 13.32 -2.33
C PHE A 57 8.82 12.91 -1.41
N GLY A 58 8.62 13.59 -0.27
CA GLY A 58 7.52 13.30 0.66
C GLY A 58 7.84 12.25 1.73
N ARG A 59 9.13 12.02 2.04
CA ARG A 59 9.56 11.09 3.09
C ARG A 59 9.05 11.47 4.47
N ASP A 60 8.94 12.77 4.74
CA ASP A 60 8.35 13.30 5.97
C ASP A 60 6.90 12.81 6.18
N ILE A 61 6.09 12.77 5.12
CA ILE A 61 4.73 12.23 5.13
C ILE A 61 4.75 10.72 5.39
N SER A 62 5.57 9.97 4.66
CA SER A 62 5.70 8.50 4.83
C SER A 62 6.15 8.13 6.25
N ASP A 63 7.21 8.76 6.78
CA ASP A 63 7.74 8.48 8.11
C ASP A 63 6.75 8.88 9.23
N ALA A 64 6.05 10.01 9.06
CA ALA A 64 5.01 10.44 10.00
C ALA A 64 3.81 9.47 10.00
N HIS A 65 3.38 9.04 8.82
CA HIS A 65 2.30 8.06 8.65
C HIS A 65 2.65 6.72 9.29
N TYR A 66 3.89 6.26 9.08
CA TYR A 66 4.37 5.01 9.65
C TYR A 66 4.29 5.03 11.18
N LYS A 67 4.84 6.08 11.81
CA LYS A 67 4.79 6.26 13.27
C LYS A 67 3.36 6.44 13.80
N ALA A 68 2.51 7.16 13.08
CA ALA A 68 1.11 7.37 13.47
C ALA A 68 0.30 6.06 13.43
N CYS A 69 0.52 5.21 12.42
CA CYS A 69 -0.10 3.89 12.33
C CYS A 69 0.34 2.99 13.48
N LEU A 70 1.65 2.93 13.78
CA LEU A 70 2.16 2.19 14.94
C LEU A 70 1.53 2.67 16.25
N TYR A 71 1.45 3.99 16.44
CA TYR A 71 0.83 4.57 17.65
C TYR A 71 -0.67 4.24 17.74
N ALA A 72 -1.39 4.25 16.62
CA ALA A 72 -2.81 3.92 16.56
C ALA A 72 -3.12 2.42 16.75
N GLY A 73 -2.09 1.56 16.82
CA GLY A 73 -2.25 0.10 16.91
C GLY A 73 -2.58 -0.57 15.58
N ILE A 74 -2.43 0.12 14.45
CA ILE A 74 -2.54 -0.48 13.13
C ILE A 74 -1.35 -1.40 12.93
N ASN A 75 -1.61 -2.62 12.45
CA ASN A 75 -0.57 -3.61 12.15
C ASN A 75 0.19 -3.26 10.85
N ILE A 76 0.82 -2.09 10.80
CA ILE A 76 1.68 -1.65 9.71
C ILE A 76 3.03 -2.40 9.80
N SER A 77 3.46 -2.99 8.68
CA SER A 77 4.62 -3.87 8.64
C SER A 77 5.81 -3.31 7.86
N GLY A 78 5.60 -2.28 7.02
CA GLY A 78 6.69 -1.62 6.30
C GLY A 78 6.25 -0.39 5.51
N THR A 79 7.23 0.26 4.88
CA THR A 79 7.05 1.33 3.90
C THR A 79 8.27 1.42 2.99
N ASN A 80 8.07 1.84 1.75
CA ASN A 80 9.14 2.13 0.79
C ASN A 80 8.76 3.26 -0.17
N GLY A 81 9.77 3.91 -0.75
CA GLY A 81 9.56 4.77 -1.92
C GLY A 81 9.41 3.90 -3.16
N GLU A 82 8.43 4.23 -3.99
CA GLU A 82 8.09 3.47 -5.20
C GLU A 82 8.83 3.96 -6.45
N VAL A 83 8.60 3.27 -7.57
CA VAL A 83 9.33 3.52 -8.83
C VAL A 83 9.07 4.91 -9.41
N MET A 84 7.84 5.45 -9.30
CA MET A 84 7.54 6.80 -9.77
C MET A 84 7.92 7.86 -8.72
N PRO A 85 8.57 8.97 -9.10
CA PRO A 85 8.90 10.03 -8.15
C PRO A 85 7.64 10.64 -7.55
N GLY A 86 7.58 10.67 -6.20
CA GLY A 86 6.40 11.07 -5.44
C GLY A 86 5.42 9.93 -5.13
N GLN A 87 5.69 8.71 -5.61
CA GLN A 87 4.96 7.50 -5.28
C GLN A 87 5.61 6.79 -4.09
N TRP A 88 4.76 6.20 -3.25
CA TRP A 88 5.14 5.50 -2.03
C TRP A 88 4.25 4.30 -1.81
N GLU A 89 4.69 3.40 -0.95
CA GLU A 89 3.92 2.25 -0.49
C GLU A 89 3.99 2.13 1.03
N PHE A 90 2.90 1.65 1.64
CA PHE A 90 2.91 1.10 2.99
C PHE A 90 2.25 -0.28 3.02
N GLN A 91 2.70 -1.14 3.91
CA GLN A 91 2.17 -2.50 4.05
C GLN A 91 1.46 -2.67 5.38
N VAL A 92 0.28 -3.30 5.36
CA VAL A 92 -0.50 -3.67 6.56
C VAL A 92 -0.66 -5.18 6.62
N GLY A 93 -0.23 -5.78 7.72
CA GLY A 93 -0.42 -7.20 8.02
C GLY A 93 0.86 -7.96 8.37
N PRO A 94 0.74 -9.27 8.68
CA PRO A 94 -0.47 -10.08 8.50
C PRO A 94 -1.59 -9.73 9.50
N SER A 95 -2.80 -9.45 8.99
CA SER A 95 -4.02 -9.21 9.79
C SER A 95 -5.07 -10.29 9.52
N VAL A 96 -5.84 -10.68 10.54
CA VAL A 96 -6.76 -11.83 10.43
C VAL A 96 -8.15 -11.38 10.00
N GLY A 97 -8.65 -11.96 8.90
CA GLY A 97 -10.04 -11.79 8.49
C GLY A 97 -10.47 -10.32 8.31
N ILE A 98 -11.52 -9.91 9.02
CA ILE A 98 -12.12 -8.57 8.89
C ILE A 98 -11.18 -7.44 9.31
N GLU A 99 -10.27 -7.71 10.26
CA GLU A 99 -9.33 -6.72 10.81
C GLU A 99 -8.42 -6.13 9.73
N ALA A 100 -8.10 -6.91 8.68
CA ALA A 100 -7.31 -6.42 7.55
C ALA A 100 -7.97 -5.23 6.85
N GLY A 101 -9.29 -5.28 6.67
CA GLY A 101 -10.07 -4.19 6.10
C GLY A 101 -10.12 -2.98 7.04
N ASP A 102 -10.37 -3.22 8.33
CA ASP A 102 -10.44 -2.18 9.35
C ASP A 102 -9.12 -1.40 9.44
N HIS A 103 -7.99 -2.13 9.46
CA HIS A 103 -6.65 -1.54 9.50
C HIS A 103 -6.32 -0.74 8.24
N ILE A 104 -6.58 -1.25 7.03
CA ILE A 104 -6.28 -0.52 5.78
C ILE A 104 -7.10 0.76 5.68
N TRP A 105 -8.39 0.74 6.04
CA TRP A 105 -9.22 1.94 6.00
C TRP A 105 -8.75 3.00 7.02
N CYS A 106 -8.40 2.59 8.23
CA CYS A 106 -7.85 3.51 9.23
C CYS A 106 -6.48 4.05 8.78
N ALA A 107 -5.63 3.22 8.18
CA ALA A 107 -4.32 3.63 7.68
C ALA A 107 -4.45 4.67 6.56
N ARG A 108 -5.39 4.48 5.61
CA ARG A 108 -5.72 5.44 4.56
C ARG A 108 -6.22 6.77 5.15
N TYR A 109 -7.10 6.71 6.14
CA TYR A 109 -7.59 7.91 6.82
C TYR A 109 -6.45 8.70 7.47
N ILE A 110 -5.56 8.03 8.23
CA ILE A 110 -4.43 8.69 8.87
C ILE A 110 -3.48 9.31 7.82
N LEU A 111 -3.24 8.60 6.70
CA LEU A 111 -2.42 9.13 5.60
C LEU A 111 -3.01 10.42 5.04
N GLU A 112 -4.30 10.42 4.72
CA GLU A 112 -4.97 11.59 4.15
C GLU A 112 -4.94 12.79 5.12
N ARG A 113 -5.13 12.55 6.43
CA ARG A 113 -5.02 13.59 7.46
C ARG A 113 -3.60 14.15 7.59
N ILE A 114 -2.56 13.34 7.40
CA ILE A 114 -1.17 13.81 7.40
C ILE A 114 -0.89 14.62 6.13
N THR A 115 -1.38 14.18 4.98
CA THR A 115 -1.23 14.96 3.73
C THR A 115 -1.97 16.30 3.79
N GLU A 116 -3.13 16.36 4.45
CA GLU A 116 -3.86 17.60 4.75
C GLU A 116 -2.97 18.59 5.54
N GLN A 117 -2.29 18.12 6.59
CA GLN A 117 -1.39 18.96 7.39
C GLN A 117 -0.16 19.43 6.61
N ALA A 118 0.31 18.62 5.66
CA ALA A 118 1.46 18.93 4.81
C ALA A 118 1.11 19.82 3.60
N GLY A 119 -0.18 20.10 3.34
CA GLY A 119 -0.60 20.81 2.13
C GLY A 119 -0.34 20.02 0.84
N VAL A 120 -0.40 18.70 0.92
CA VAL A 120 -0.19 17.75 -0.19
C VAL A 120 -1.48 17.01 -0.45
N VAL A 121 -1.75 16.67 -1.71
CA VAL A 121 -2.93 15.90 -2.12
C VAL A 121 -2.55 14.43 -2.24
N LEU A 122 -3.30 13.56 -1.58
CA LEU A 122 -3.19 12.11 -1.71
C LEU A 122 -3.97 11.63 -2.95
N SER A 123 -3.37 10.73 -3.74
CA SER A 123 -4.07 9.98 -4.78
C SER A 123 -3.89 8.47 -4.59
N LEU A 124 -5.02 7.75 -4.62
CA LEU A 124 -5.09 6.29 -4.73
C LEU A 124 -5.54 5.85 -6.14
N ASP A 125 -5.50 6.77 -7.12
CA ASP A 125 -5.80 6.45 -8.52
C ASP A 125 -4.76 5.46 -9.05
N PRO A 126 -5.16 4.35 -9.70
CA PRO A 126 -4.23 3.33 -10.19
C PRO A 126 -3.31 3.83 -11.31
N LYS A 127 -3.63 4.96 -11.95
CA LYS A 127 -2.83 5.57 -13.00
C LYS A 127 -2.90 7.10 -12.90
N PRO A 128 -2.20 7.70 -11.92
CA PRO A 128 -2.30 9.13 -11.65
C PRO A 128 -1.68 10.00 -12.75
N ILE A 129 -0.74 9.44 -13.53
CA ILE A 129 -0.09 10.10 -14.67
C ILE A 129 -0.10 9.16 -15.88
N GLU A 130 -0.54 9.66 -17.03
CA GLU A 130 -0.53 8.93 -18.29
C GLU A 130 0.90 8.71 -18.84
N GLY A 131 1.06 7.71 -19.70
CA GLY A 131 2.34 7.38 -20.33
C GLY A 131 3.15 6.34 -19.54
N ASP A 132 4.48 6.39 -19.74
CA ASP A 132 5.45 5.40 -19.25
C ASP A 132 5.91 5.66 -17.81
N TRP A 133 4.92 5.86 -16.94
CA TRP A 133 5.09 6.01 -15.49
C TRP A 133 4.39 4.86 -14.77
N ASN A 134 4.96 4.37 -13.68
CA ASN A 134 4.35 3.27 -12.94
C ASN A 134 2.93 3.62 -12.47
N GLY A 135 2.05 2.61 -12.50
CA GLY A 135 0.73 2.70 -11.88
C GLY A 135 0.81 2.46 -10.37
N ALA A 136 -0.31 2.65 -9.68
CA ALA A 136 -0.46 2.37 -8.26
C ALA A 136 -1.29 1.09 -8.03
N GLY A 137 -0.67 0.10 -7.40
CA GLY A 137 -1.28 -1.17 -7.03
C GLY A 137 -1.91 -1.20 -5.64
N CYS A 138 -2.58 -2.33 -5.35
CA CYS A 138 -2.92 -2.71 -3.99
C CYS A 138 -2.76 -4.22 -3.80
N HIS A 139 -1.53 -4.71 -3.86
CA HIS A 139 -1.26 -6.14 -3.81
C HIS A 139 -1.78 -6.75 -2.50
N THR A 140 -2.40 -7.92 -2.60
CA THR A 140 -2.99 -8.61 -1.45
C THR A 140 -2.34 -9.98 -1.32
N ASN A 141 -1.44 -10.09 -0.34
CA ASN A 141 -0.88 -11.32 0.14
C ASN A 141 -1.93 -12.08 0.96
N TYR A 142 -2.02 -13.39 0.78
CA TYR A 142 -3.05 -14.22 1.42
C TYR A 142 -2.50 -15.57 1.87
N SER A 143 -2.92 -16.04 3.04
CA SER A 143 -2.74 -17.44 3.45
C SER A 143 -3.84 -17.92 4.39
N THR A 144 -4.15 -19.20 4.35
CA THR A 144 -4.90 -19.88 5.41
C THR A 144 -3.98 -20.68 6.32
N LEU A 145 -4.49 -21.16 7.46
CA LEU A 145 -3.79 -22.07 8.35
C LEU A 145 -3.28 -23.29 7.57
N SER A 146 -4.14 -23.93 6.78
CA SER A 146 -3.76 -25.07 5.96
C SER A 146 -2.67 -24.75 4.92
N MET A 147 -2.55 -23.51 4.45
CA MET A 147 -1.45 -23.10 3.57
C MET A 147 -0.12 -22.91 4.30
N ARG A 148 -0.16 -22.59 5.61
CA ARG A 148 1.03 -22.34 6.44
C ARG A 148 1.60 -23.61 7.08
N GLU A 149 0.82 -24.68 7.14
CA GLU A 149 1.22 -25.98 7.69
C GLU A 149 2.00 -26.85 6.67
N GLU A 150 2.53 -27.97 7.15
CA GLU A 150 3.24 -28.94 6.31
C GLU A 150 2.35 -29.43 5.15
N GLY A 151 2.89 -29.41 3.93
CA GLY A 151 2.13 -29.71 2.70
C GLY A 151 1.28 -28.55 2.17
N GLY A 152 1.30 -27.39 2.81
CA GLY A 152 0.46 -26.23 2.47
C GLY A 152 0.66 -25.68 1.05
N PHE A 153 1.81 -25.95 0.40
CA PHE A 153 2.03 -25.54 -0.99
C PHE A 153 1.03 -26.14 -1.99
N GLU A 154 0.55 -27.38 -1.75
CA GLU A 154 -0.50 -27.98 -2.58
C GLU A 154 -1.85 -27.28 -2.39
N VAL A 155 -2.12 -26.78 -1.18
CA VAL A 155 -3.30 -25.95 -0.90
C VAL A 155 -3.20 -24.61 -1.63
N ILE A 156 -2.01 -24.00 -1.67
CA ILE A 156 -1.76 -22.77 -2.44
C ILE A 156 -2.02 -22.99 -3.94
N LYS A 157 -1.47 -24.06 -4.54
CA LYS A 157 -1.72 -24.38 -5.96
C LYS A 157 -3.21 -24.52 -6.26
N LYS A 158 -3.95 -25.21 -5.38
CA LYS A 158 -5.41 -25.36 -5.51
C LYS A 158 -6.13 -24.02 -5.41
N ALA A 159 -5.72 -23.12 -4.52
CA ALA A 159 -6.30 -21.79 -4.41
C ALA A 159 -6.04 -20.95 -5.67
N ILE A 160 -4.82 -20.98 -6.22
CA ILE A 160 -4.48 -20.29 -7.48
C ILE A 160 -5.35 -20.83 -8.62
N LEU A 161 -5.49 -22.16 -8.74
CA LEU A 161 -6.37 -22.76 -9.75
C LEU A 161 -7.80 -22.24 -9.59
N ASN A 162 -8.34 -22.23 -8.38
CA ASN A 162 -9.69 -21.72 -8.12
C ASN A 162 -9.86 -20.23 -8.45
N LEU A 163 -8.82 -19.40 -8.29
CA LEU A 163 -8.85 -17.97 -8.65
C LEU A 163 -8.78 -17.74 -10.17
N SER A 164 -8.34 -18.74 -10.94
CA SER A 164 -8.25 -18.66 -12.41
C SER A 164 -9.52 -19.11 -13.14
N LEU A 165 -10.50 -19.66 -12.41
CA LEU A 165 -11.79 -20.12 -12.94
C LEU A 165 -12.84 -19.01 -12.90
#